data_AF-A0A660MPD2-F1
#
_entry.id   AF-A0A660MPD2-F1
#
_cell.length_a   1.000
_cell.length_b   1.000
_cell.length_c   1.000
_cell.angle_alpha   90.00
_cell.angle_beta   90.00
_cell.angle_gamma   90.00
#
_symmetry.space_group_name_H-M   'P 1'
#
loop_
_entity.id
_entity.type
_entity.pdbx_description
1 polymer ?
#
loop_
_entity_poly.entity_id
_entity_poly.type
_entity_poly.pdbx_seq_one_letter_code
_entity_poly.pdbx_strand_id
1 'polypeptide(L)' 'KDLDHFIQLDSESKDFVRQAAEKLTLSGRVIHRLLKLGRTIADMEGNPDLKVGHLMEALHYRSKTMFVEAA' A
#
# COMPACT_ATOMS: atom_id res chain seq x y z
N LYS A 1 -0.71 -2.91 -17.25
CA LYS A 1 -1.05 -1.50 -17.48
C LYS A 1 -2.41 -1.20 -16.83
N ASP A 2 -2.73 -1.84 -15.69
CA ASP A 2 -4.15 -2.10 -15.34
C ASP A 2 -4.44 -1.94 -13.84
N LEU A 3 -3.57 -1.32 -13.03
CA LEU A 3 -3.79 -1.31 -11.58
C LEU A 3 -5.01 -0.47 -11.18
N ASP A 4 -5.24 0.63 -11.88
CA ASP A 4 -6.31 1.58 -11.60
C ASP A 4 -7.71 1.01 -11.85
N HIS A 5 -7.83 -0.08 -12.64
CA HIS A 5 -9.10 -0.75 -12.88
C HIS A 5 -9.49 -1.73 -11.78
N PHE A 6 -8.51 -2.33 -11.10
CA PHE A 6 -8.75 -3.39 -10.11
C PHE A 6 -8.71 -2.88 -8.66
N ILE A 7 -8.11 -1.71 -8.43
CA ILE A 7 -7.92 -1.16 -7.08
C ILE A 7 -8.73 0.12 -6.94
N GLN A 8 -9.97 -0.02 -6.47
CA GLN A 8 -10.78 1.12 -6.06
C GLN A 8 -10.30 1.58 -4.68
N LEU A 9 -9.75 2.79 -4.62
CA LEU A 9 -9.38 3.45 -3.39
C LEU A 9 -10.44 4.49 -3.03
N ASP A 10 -10.89 4.46 -1.78
CA ASP A 10 -11.64 5.56 -1.19
C ASP A 10 -10.78 6.83 -1.07
N SER A 11 -11.42 7.96 -0.73
CA SER A 11 -10.72 9.24 -0.58
C SER A 11 -9.64 9.17 0.50
N GLU A 12 -9.91 8.46 1.60
CA GLU A 12 -8.98 8.34 2.74
C GLU A 12 -7.71 7.58 2.35
N SER A 13 -7.86 6.45 1.65
CA SER A 13 -6.76 5.63 1.17
C SER A 13 -5.93 6.33 0.09
N LYS A 14 -6.57 7.12 -0.77
CA LYS A 14 -5.86 7.98 -1.74
C LYS A 14 -4.99 9.02 -1.03
N ASP A 15 -5.55 9.71 -0.03
CA ASP A 15 -4.81 10.71 0.74
C ASP A 15 -3.68 10.08 1.55
N PHE A 16 -3.90 8.89 2.12
CA PHE A 16 -2.85 8.13 2.81
C PHE A 16 -1.67 7.80 1.87
N VAL A 17 -1.96 7.25 0.69
CA VAL A 17 -0.91 6.89 -0.28
C VAL A 17 -0.15 8.12 -0.74
N ARG A 18 -0.85 9.25 -0.97
CA ARG A 18 -0.21 10.52 -1.34
C ARG A 18 0.73 11.02 -0.23
N GLN A 19 0.26 11.05 1.01
CA GLN A 19 1.07 11.46 2.15
C GLN A 19 2.27 10.53 2.36
N ALA A 20 2.09 9.22 2.22
CA ALA A 20 3.16 8.24 2.32
C ALA A 20 4.19 8.40 1.19
N ALA A 21 3.73 8.69 -0.03
CA ALA A 21 4.59 8.96 -1.18
C ALA A 21 5.46 10.20 -0.95
N GLU A 22 4.88 11.28 -0.43
CA GLU A 22 5.58 12.53 -0.10
C GLU A 22 6.57 12.34 1.06
N LYS A 23 6.13 11.73 2.18
CA LYS A 23 6.96 11.54 3.39
C LYS A 23 8.11 10.55 3.19
N LEU A 24 7.89 9.48 2.44
CA LEU A 24 8.86 8.39 2.27
C LEU A 24 9.56 8.42 0.91
N THR A 25 9.34 9.47 0.12
CA THR A 25 9.93 9.64 -1.23
C THR A 25 9.74 8.41 -2.12
N LEU A 26 8.54 7.81 -2.08
CA LEU A 26 8.27 6.55 -2.77
C LEU A 26 8.18 6.79 -4.28
N SER A 27 8.96 6.03 -5.06
CA SER A 27 8.76 6.01 -6.51
C SER A 27 7.40 5.41 -6.88
N GLY A 28 6.84 5.78 -8.03
CA GLY A 28 5.57 5.22 -8.53
C GLY A 28 5.58 3.68 -8.59
N ARG A 29 6.73 3.05 -8.82
CA ARG A 29 6.88 1.58 -8.76
C ARG A 29 6.67 1.02 -7.36
N VAL A 30 7.13 1.73 -6.34
CA VAL A 30 6.96 1.32 -4.94
C VAL A 30 5.50 1.49 -4.53
N ILE A 31 4.85 2.58 -4.95
CA ILE A 31 3.42 2.79 -4.74
C ILE A 31 2.60 1.66 -5.38
N HIS A 32 2.90 1.30 -6.63
CA HIS A 32 2.24 0.16 -7.28
C HIS A 32 2.37 -1.16 -6.51
N ARG A 33 3.55 -1.43 -5.94
CA ARG A 33 3.75 -2.63 -5.10
C ARG A 33 2.99 -2.54 -3.78
N LEU A 34 2.97 -1.35 -3.16
CA LEU A 34 2.20 -1.10 -1.94
C LEU A 34 0.72 -1.36 -2.16
N LEU A 35 0.15 -0.84 -3.25
CA LEU A 35 -1.26 -1.04 -3.61
C LEU A 35 -1.58 -2.52 -3.85
N LYS A 36 -0.70 -3.25 -4.56
CA LYS A 36 -0.87 -4.69 -4.77
C LYS A 36 -0.84 -5.47 -3.45
N LEU A 37 0.12 -5.17 -2.59
CA LEU A 37 0.25 -5.86 -1.31
C LEU A 37 -0.93 -5.54 -0.38
N GLY A 38 -1.35 -4.28 -0.32
CA GLY A 38 -2.55 -3.88 0.42
C GLY A 38 -3.79 -4.59 -0.12
N ARG A 39 -3.93 -4.75 -1.44
CA ARG A 39 -5.01 -5.52 -2.04
C ARG A 39 -4.96 -7.00 -1.64
N THR A 40 -3.78 -7.62 -1.66
CA THR A 40 -3.61 -9.01 -1.19
C THR A 40 -4.01 -9.16 0.28
N ILE A 41 -3.65 -8.21 1.15
CA ILE A 41 -4.06 -8.22 2.56
C ILE A 41 -5.58 -8.11 2.69
N ALA A 42 -6.19 -7.16 1.96
CA ALA A 42 -7.65 -7.00 1.92
C ALA A 42 -8.36 -8.30 1.47
N ASP A 43 -7.85 -8.92 0.42
CA ASP A 43 -8.37 -10.18 -0.11
C ASP A 43 -8.22 -11.33 0.91
N MET A 44 -7.11 -11.36 1.67
CA MET A 44 -6.88 -12.34 2.75
C MET A 44 -7.82 -12.14 3.94
N GLU A 45 -8.20 -10.89 4.24
CA GLU A 45 -9.18 -10.56 5.28
C GLU A 45 -10.64 -10.74 4.81
N GLY A 46 -10.85 -11.08 3.53
CA GLY A 46 -12.19 -11.18 2.93
C GLY A 46 -12.87 -9.82 2.76
N ASN A 47 -12.11 -8.73 2.77
CA ASN A 47 -12.62 -7.38 2.64
C ASN A 47 -12.62 -6.96 1.16
N PRO A 48 -13.79 -6.68 0.56
CA PRO A 48 -13.87 -6.28 -0.84
C PRO A 48 -13.22 -4.91 -1.10
N ASP A 49 -13.15 -4.06 -0.07
CA ASP A 49 -12.66 -2.69 -0.15
C ASP A 49 -11.22 -2.57 0.35
N LEU A 50 -10.38 -1.83 -0.39
CA LEU A 50 -9.04 -1.52 0.05
C LEU A 50 -9.06 -0.30 0.97
N LYS A 51 -8.82 -0.52 2.26
CA LYS A 51 -8.80 0.52 3.30
C LYS A 51 -7.38 0.93 3.69
N VAL A 52 -7.28 2.07 4.37
CA VAL A 52 -6.04 2.61 4.95
C VAL A 52 -5.32 1.57 5.83
N GLY A 53 -6.05 0.78 6.61
CA GLY A 53 -5.49 -0.27 7.45
C GLY A 53 -4.63 -1.28 6.68
N HIS A 54 -5.15 -1.83 5.58
CA HIS A 54 -4.40 -2.77 4.74
C HIS A 54 -3.18 -2.11 4.08
N LEU A 55 -3.29 -0.82 3.72
CA LEU A 55 -2.18 -0.04 3.15
C LEU A 55 -1.09 0.23 4.19
N MET A 56 -1.46 0.53 5.43
CA MET A 56 -0.52 0.67 6.54
C MET A 56 0.22 -0.64 6.81
N GLU A 57 -0.51 -1.76 6.81
CA GLU A 57 0.10 -3.07 7.02
C GLU A 57 1.04 -3.43 5.86
N ALA A 58 0.62 -3.21 4.61
CA ALA A 58 1.47 -3.36 3.43
C ALA A 58 2.75 -2.49 3.51
N LEU A 59 2.63 -1.27 4.02
CA LEU A 59 3.77 -0.37 4.22
C LEU A 59 4.72 -0.92 5.30
N HIS A 60 4.16 -1.45 6.39
CA HIS A 60 4.93 -2.06 7.46
C HIS A 60 5.65 -3.35 7.00
N TYR A 61 5.02 -4.18 6.19
CA TYR A 61 5.67 -5.33 5.55
C TYR A 61 6.83 -4.90 4.66
N ARG A 62 6.68 -3.82 3.87
CA ARG A 62 7.79 -3.27 3.10
C ARG A 62 8.95 -2.86 4.01
N SER A 63 8.65 -2.24 5.15
CA SER A 63 9.67 -1.89 6.15
C SER A 63 10.42 -3.15 6.59
N LYS A 64 9.72 -4.23 6.96
CA LYS A 64 10.38 -5.48 7.34
C LYS A 64 11.23 -6.13 6.24
N THR A 65 10.86 -5.99 4.96
CA THR A 65 11.63 -6.59 3.86
C THR A 65 12.81 -5.72 3.39
N MET A 66 12.77 -4.39 3.58
CA MET A 66 13.86 -3.47 3.19
C MET A 66 14.71 -2.99 4.37
N PHE A 67 14.28 -3.17 5.61
CA PHE A 67 15.11 -3.08 6.80
C PHE A 67 15.40 -4.50 7.29
N VAL A 68 16.46 -5.10 6.73
CA VAL A 68 17.41 -5.75 7.65
C VAL A 68 17.79 -4.64 8.62
N GLU A 69 17.44 -4.80 9.89
CA GLU A 69 17.89 -3.90 10.95
C GLU A 69 19.37 -3.62 10.71
N ALA A 70 19.71 -2.35 10.48
CA ALA A 70 21.06 -1.90 10.70
C ALA A 70 21.27 -1.94 12.22
N ALA A 71 21.50 -3.16 12.72
CA ALA A 71 22.06 -3.43 14.03
C ALA A 71 23.58 -3.31 13.95
#